data_AF-A0AAJ0ADC0-F1
#
_entry.id   AF-A0AAJ0ADC0-F1
#
_cell.length_a   1.000
_cell.length_b   1.000
_cell.length_c   1.000
_cell.angle_alpha   90.00
_cell.angle_beta   90.00
_cell.angle_gamma   90.00
#
_symmetry.space_group_name_H-M   'P 1'
#
loop_
_entity.id
_entity.type
_entity.pdbx_description
1 polymer ?
#
loop_
_entity_poly.entity_id
_entity_poly.type
_entity_poly.pdbx_seq_one_letter_code
_entity_poly.pdbx_strand_id
1 'polypeptide(L)'
;MSRVGIENLKVFLQELLDEHLEGELPKLKDEIRRKLDSFEADLEDMGPERRSLGDIRSFMTNLSMRYYQLAQAALDGNYHCSEAAFFEKKKGSRLRSLVHRRNGTFAAKVHEQGRKRNITNSPPTPRSEDGSSGDSGQLLVTRSGMISWIRQTYIRTRGRELPGNYNHILLAELFHEHSSPWRHLAREHVSTILECVSIWIREAVSTLFHEDRLRRDINSYCQEQLDLYRKSAIRELEQIFQDEDRHPITYNHYYADNIQKARHTSQKELLENSLASISGRNMHLGDSNQRQLLVNDLQSKLCVDMDQQACEEALAGLNAYYKVAMKTFVDNVCRQVIERHILAPLPEIFCPTTVLQFSEDELLRIGSEPEKEIARRQRLEASAQGLRSSLLELQRLSG
;
A
#
# COMPACT_ATOMS: atom_id res chain seq x y z
N MET A 1 19.73 -80.25 46.84
CA MET A 1 20.91 -80.42 45.97
C MET A 1 20.59 -80.06 44.51
N SER A 2 19.95 -78.92 44.22
CA SER A 2 19.46 -78.61 42.86
C SER A 2 20.20 -77.47 42.14
N ARG A 3 21.24 -76.88 42.75
CA ARG A 3 21.95 -75.70 42.22
C ARG A 3 23.37 -75.98 41.70
N VAL A 4 23.75 -77.24 41.57
CA VAL A 4 25.13 -77.61 41.19
C VAL A 4 25.07 -78.60 40.03
N GLY A 5 25.89 -78.36 38.99
CA GLY A 5 25.90 -79.12 37.74
C GLY A 5 25.63 -78.24 36.51
N ILE A 6 26.26 -78.57 35.38
CA ILE A 6 26.22 -77.79 34.13
C ILE A 6 24.78 -77.61 33.61
N GLU A 7 23.93 -78.63 33.72
CA GLU A 7 22.55 -78.55 33.24
C GLU A 7 21.66 -77.64 34.10
N ASN A 8 21.84 -77.66 35.42
CA ASN A 8 21.11 -76.74 36.31
C ASN A 8 21.55 -75.28 36.11
N LEU A 9 22.82 -75.05 35.78
CA LEU A 9 23.34 -73.73 35.40
C LEU A 9 22.72 -73.24 34.08
N LYS A 10 22.57 -74.14 33.10
CA LYS A 10 21.96 -73.80 31.80
C LYS A 10 20.50 -73.39 31.93
N VAL A 11 19.71 -74.12 32.72
CA VAL A 11 18.30 -73.79 33.00
C VAL A 11 18.19 -72.45 33.73
N PHE A 12 18.99 -72.24 34.77
CA PHE A 12 19.01 -70.97 35.51
C PHE A 12 19.41 -69.78 34.63
N LEU A 13 20.39 -69.95 33.73
CA LEU A 13 20.78 -68.91 32.79
C LEU A 13 19.68 -68.63 31.75
N GLN A 14 18.91 -69.63 31.33
CA GLN A 14 17.74 -69.44 30.46
C GLN A 14 16.64 -68.65 31.18
N GLU A 15 16.25 -69.06 32.39
CA GLU A 15 15.24 -68.36 33.19
C GLU A 15 15.64 -66.91 33.47
N LEU A 16 16.91 -66.68 33.82
CA LEU A 16 17.44 -65.33 34.05
C LEU A 16 17.44 -64.48 32.77
N LEU A 17 17.74 -65.09 31.62
CA LEU A 17 17.71 -64.41 30.32
C LEU A 17 16.26 -64.07 29.94
N ASP A 18 15.33 -64.99 30.14
CA ASP A 18 13.90 -64.79 29.82
C ASP A 18 13.29 -63.70 30.71
N GLU A 19 13.55 -63.71 32.02
CA GLU A 19 13.09 -62.67 32.96
C GLU A 19 13.69 -61.29 32.61
N HIS A 20 14.96 -61.25 32.17
CA HIS A 20 15.58 -60.03 31.68
C HIS A 20 14.95 -59.56 30.35
N LEU A 21 14.68 -60.47 29.41
CA LEU A 21 14.04 -60.17 28.14
C LEU A 21 12.60 -59.66 28.32
N GLU A 22 11.82 -60.28 29.21
CA GLU A 22 10.45 -59.83 29.55
C GLU A 22 10.44 -58.42 30.15
N GLY A 23 11.45 -58.07 30.95
CA GLY A 23 11.59 -56.73 31.53
C GLY A 23 12.06 -55.65 30.55
N GLU A 24 12.91 -55.98 29.58
CA GLU A 24 13.48 -55.03 28.61
C GLU A 24 12.64 -54.87 27.33
N LEU A 25 11.88 -55.89 26.93
CA LEU A 25 11.02 -55.88 25.73
C LEU A 25 10.02 -54.70 25.69
N PRO A 26 9.28 -54.38 26.76
CA PRO A 26 8.37 -53.23 26.78
C PRO A 26 9.10 -51.90 26.57
N LYS A 27 10.26 -51.72 27.20
CA LYS A 27 11.08 -50.50 27.07
C LYS A 27 11.58 -50.33 25.63
N LEU A 28 12.02 -51.42 25.01
CA LEU A 28 12.43 -51.43 23.61
C LEU A 28 11.26 -51.07 22.67
N LYS A 29 10.06 -51.62 22.90
CA LYS A 29 8.86 -51.27 22.12
C LYS A 29 8.54 -49.78 22.22
N ASP A 30 8.63 -49.20 23.41
CA ASP A 30 8.36 -47.77 23.61
C ASP A 30 9.45 -46.87 23.01
N GLU A 31 10.71 -47.33 22.97
CA GLU A 31 11.77 -46.62 22.25
C GLU A 31 11.56 -46.66 20.73
N ILE A 32 11.21 -47.82 20.18
CA ILE A 32 10.91 -47.99 18.75
C ILE A 32 9.72 -47.11 18.35
N ARG A 33 8.65 -47.10 19.14
CA ARG A 33 7.49 -46.21 18.91
C ARG A 33 7.88 -44.75 18.88
N ARG A 34 8.61 -44.27 19.90
CA ARG A 34 9.07 -42.87 19.96
C ARG A 34 9.94 -42.48 18.76
N LYS A 35 10.84 -43.36 18.31
CA LYS A 35 11.65 -43.11 17.11
C LYS A 35 10.81 -43.14 15.84
N LEU A 36 9.85 -44.06 15.73
CA LEU A 36 8.94 -44.13 14.59
C LEU A 36 8.10 -42.85 14.50
N ASP A 37 7.49 -42.42 15.61
CA ASP A 37 6.71 -41.19 15.68
C ASP A 37 7.56 -39.97 15.27
N SER A 38 8.82 -39.91 15.70
CA SER A 38 9.76 -38.86 15.29
C SER A 38 10.07 -38.88 13.79
N PHE A 39 10.28 -40.05 13.19
CA PHE A 39 10.55 -40.14 11.75
C PHE A 39 9.30 -39.87 10.90
N GLU A 40 8.12 -40.28 11.39
CA GLU A 40 6.85 -39.97 10.73
C GLU A 40 6.57 -38.46 10.79
N ALA A 41 6.83 -37.80 11.92
CA ALA A 41 6.74 -36.35 12.04
C ALA A 41 7.73 -35.62 11.10
N ASP A 42 8.98 -36.10 10.99
CA ASP A 42 9.96 -35.55 10.06
C ASP A 42 9.51 -35.71 8.59
N LEU A 43 8.90 -36.85 8.23
CA LEU A 43 8.35 -37.08 6.89
C LEU A 43 7.13 -36.19 6.58
N GLU A 44 6.28 -35.96 7.57
CA GLU A 44 5.15 -35.01 7.45
C GLU A 44 5.66 -33.58 7.24
N ASP A 45 6.70 -33.15 7.96
CA ASP A 45 7.32 -31.82 7.80
C ASP A 45 7.94 -31.60 6.41
N MET A 46 8.50 -32.65 5.81
CA MET A 46 9.02 -32.62 4.43
C MET A 46 7.91 -32.46 3.37
N GLY A 47 6.65 -32.73 3.72
CA GLY A 47 5.51 -32.64 2.83
C GLY A 47 5.42 -33.75 1.77
N PRO A 48 4.49 -33.65 0.81
CA PRO A 48 4.26 -34.70 -0.17
C PRO A 48 5.46 -34.86 -1.09
N GLU A 49 5.74 -36.12 -1.44
CA GLU A 49 6.83 -36.49 -2.33
C GLU A 49 6.55 -36.06 -3.77
N ARG A 50 7.56 -35.53 -4.45
CA ARG A 50 7.46 -34.94 -5.79
C ARG A 50 8.22 -35.75 -6.84
N ARG A 51 7.81 -37.00 -7.08
CA ARG A 51 8.49 -37.94 -8.02
C ARG A 51 8.25 -37.61 -9.48
N SER A 52 7.07 -37.10 -9.82
CA SER A 52 6.66 -36.83 -11.18
C SER A 52 6.31 -35.37 -11.42
N LEU A 53 6.26 -34.96 -12.69
CA LEU A 53 5.73 -33.66 -13.10
C LEU A 53 4.30 -33.41 -12.59
N GLY A 54 3.48 -34.47 -12.50
CA GLY A 54 2.13 -34.39 -11.94
C GLY A 54 2.13 -34.02 -10.46
N ASP A 55 3.02 -34.65 -9.69
CA ASP A 55 3.16 -34.41 -8.25
C ASP A 55 3.67 -32.99 -7.98
N ILE A 56 4.67 -32.54 -8.75
CA ILE A 56 5.19 -31.17 -8.68
C ILE A 56 4.08 -30.16 -8.98
N ARG A 57 3.30 -30.39 -10.05
CA ARG A 57 2.20 -29.49 -10.42
C ARG A 57 1.13 -29.43 -9.32
N SER A 58 0.75 -30.57 -8.76
CA SER A 58 -0.22 -30.63 -7.66
C SER A 58 0.29 -29.86 -6.43
N PHE A 59 1.55 -30.08 -6.04
CA PHE A 59 2.19 -29.38 -4.94
C PHE A 59 2.22 -27.86 -5.14
N MET A 60 2.70 -27.40 -6.30
CA MET A 60 2.75 -25.97 -6.64
C MET A 60 1.37 -25.34 -6.67
N THR A 61 0.37 -26.07 -7.18
CA THR A 61 -1.04 -25.63 -7.21
C THR A 61 -1.56 -25.41 -5.79
N ASN A 62 -1.35 -26.37 -4.88
CA ASN A 62 -1.78 -26.24 -3.49
C ASN A 62 -1.11 -25.04 -2.78
N LEU A 63 0.18 -24.83 -3.00
CA LEU A 63 0.89 -23.68 -2.44
C LEU A 63 0.41 -22.34 -3.01
N SER A 64 0.16 -22.28 -4.32
CA SER A 64 -0.38 -21.08 -4.96
C SER A 64 -1.79 -20.75 -4.46
N MET A 65 -2.61 -21.76 -4.13
CA MET A 65 -3.91 -21.55 -3.52
C MET A 65 -3.78 -20.91 -2.13
N ARG A 66 -2.83 -21.38 -1.31
CA ARG A 66 -2.56 -20.78 0.01
C ARG A 66 -2.09 -19.34 -0.10
N TYR A 67 -1.16 -19.05 -1.03
CA TYR A 67 -0.72 -17.67 -1.29
C TYR A 67 -1.89 -16.78 -1.72
N TYR A 68 -2.68 -17.24 -2.69
CA TYR A 68 -3.83 -16.50 -3.19
C TYR A 68 -4.82 -16.16 -2.07
N GLN A 69 -5.19 -17.13 -1.23
CA GLN A 69 -6.08 -16.90 -0.08
C GLN A 69 -5.50 -15.91 0.92
N LEU A 70 -4.20 -16.02 1.21
CA LEU A 70 -3.52 -15.10 2.12
C LEU A 70 -3.51 -13.66 1.56
N ALA A 71 -3.22 -13.51 0.27
CA ALA A 71 -3.23 -12.22 -0.42
C ALA A 71 -4.64 -11.63 -0.47
N GLN A 72 -5.66 -12.43 -0.78
CA GLN A 72 -7.05 -11.99 -0.72
C GLN A 72 -7.44 -11.54 0.69
N ALA A 73 -7.15 -12.32 1.73
CA ALA A 73 -7.41 -11.94 3.12
C ALA A 73 -6.73 -10.61 3.50
N ALA A 74 -5.49 -10.41 3.06
CA ALA A 74 -4.74 -9.17 3.30
C ALA A 74 -5.35 -7.95 2.57
N LEU A 75 -5.93 -8.15 1.39
CA LEU A 75 -6.59 -7.13 0.60
C LEU A 75 -8.02 -6.86 1.06
N ASP A 76 -8.80 -7.86 1.43
CA ASP A 76 -10.18 -7.65 1.88
C ASP A 76 -10.21 -7.09 3.30
N GLY A 77 -9.10 -7.25 4.03
CA GLY A 77 -9.02 -6.90 5.45
C GLY A 77 -9.75 -7.91 6.35
N ASN A 78 -10.11 -9.08 5.80
CA ASN A 78 -10.68 -10.18 6.55
C ASN A 78 -9.57 -11.16 6.96
N TYR A 79 -9.10 -11.04 8.21
CA TYR A 79 -7.95 -11.80 8.71
C TYR A 79 -8.33 -13.14 9.37
N HIS A 80 -9.61 -13.50 9.38
CA HIS A 80 -10.09 -14.77 9.92
C HIS A 80 -9.94 -15.89 8.87
N CYS A 81 -8.69 -16.34 8.68
CA CYS A 81 -8.34 -17.39 7.71
C CYS A 81 -7.40 -18.43 8.34
N SER A 82 -7.09 -19.50 7.61
CA SER A 82 -6.16 -20.57 8.03
C SER A 82 -4.79 -20.04 8.47
N GLU A 83 -4.36 -18.92 7.88
CA GLU A 83 -3.08 -18.27 8.15
C GLU A 83 -3.21 -17.06 9.10
N ALA A 84 -4.22 -17.03 9.99
CA ALA A 84 -4.46 -15.90 10.90
C ALA A 84 -3.22 -15.48 11.72
N ALA A 85 -2.37 -16.45 12.08
CA ALA A 85 -1.11 -16.20 12.80
C ALA A 85 -0.15 -15.27 12.04
N PHE A 86 -0.19 -15.25 10.70
CA PHE A 86 0.56 -14.29 9.88
C PHE A 86 0.15 -12.85 10.19
N PHE A 87 -1.16 -12.60 10.32
CA PHE A 87 -1.72 -11.27 10.56
C PHE A 87 -1.59 -10.77 12.00
N GLU A 88 -1.35 -11.68 12.95
CA GLU A 88 -1.15 -11.36 14.37
C GLU A 88 0.31 -11.10 14.71
N LYS A 89 1.22 -11.98 14.23
CA LYS A 89 2.63 -11.96 14.64
C LYS A 89 3.47 -10.98 13.84
N LYS A 90 3.17 -10.79 12.55
CA LYS A 90 3.98 -9.96 11.65
C LYS A 90 3.44 -8.53 11.60
N LYS A 91 4.25 -7.55 12.01
CA LYS A 91 3.90 -6.13 11.86
C LYS A 91 3.82 -5.76 10.38
N GLY A 92 2.75 -5.08 9.97
CA GLY A 92 2.56 -4.65 8.57
C GLY A 92 1.95 -5.72 7.64
N SER A 93 1.64 -6.91 8.15
CA SER A 93 0.93 -7.98 7.41
C SER A 93 -0.49 -7.63 6.99
N ARG A 94 -1.16 -6.74 7.75
CA ARG A 94 -2.50 -6.21 7.47
C ARG A 94 -2.47 -5.16 6.36
N LEU A 95 -2.25 -5.61 5.13
CA LEU A 95 -1.95 -4.76 3.97
C LEU A 95 -3.03 -3.71 3.70
N ARG A 96 -4.32 -4.07 3.74
CA ARG A 96 -5.42 -3.12 3.55
C ARG A 96 -5.36 -1.94 4.53
N SER A 97 -5.11 -2.21 5.81
CA SER A 97 -4.98 -1.16 6.83
C SER A 97 -3.74 -0.28 6.58
N LEU A 98 -2.62 -0.91 6.22
CA LEU A 98 -1.39 -0.19 5.88
C LEU A 98 -1.61 0.76 4.70
N VAL A 99 -2.23 0.30 3.63
CA VAL A 99 -2.50 1.11 2.43
C VAL A 99 -3.49 2.23 2.74
N HIS A 100 -4.56 1.98 3.49
CA HIS A 100 -5.49 3.04 3.90
C HIS A 100 -4.78 4.17 4.64
N ARG A 101 -3.90 3.83 5.59
CA ARG A 101 -3.10 4.82 6.31
C ARG A 101 -2.19 5.61 5.36
N ARG A 102 -1.51 4.93 4.44
CA ARG A 102 -0.62 5.58 3.45
C ARG A 102 -1.40 6.50 2.50
N ASN A 103 -2.56 6.07 2.01
CA ASN A 103 -3.45 6.89 1.18
C ASN A 103 -3.95 8.12 1.95
N GLY A 104 -4.29 7.98 3.22
CA GLY A 104 -4.65 9.11 4.08
C GLY A 104 -3.50 10.11 4.26
N THR A 105 -2.28 9.63 4.50
CA THR A 105 -1.08 10.48 4.56
C THR A 105 -0.82 11.19 3.23
N PHE A 106 -0.96 10.50 2.10
CA PHE A 106 -0.81 11.10 0.77
C PHE A 106 -1.85 12.20 0.53
N ALA A 107 -3.12 11.94 0.85
CA ALA A 107 -4.18 12.94 0.73
C ALA A 107 -3.88 14.20 1.57
N ALA A 108 -3.42 14.03 2.80
CA ALA A 108 -3.00 15.13 3.67
C ALA A 108 -1.79 15.90 3.09
N LYS A 109 -0.75 15.17 2.63
CA LYS A 109 0.42 15.76 1.97
C LYS A 109 0.03 16.59 0.75
N VAL A 110 -0.83 16.09 -0.14
CA VAL A 110 -1.29 16.86 -1.31
C VAL A 110 -2.14 18.06 -0.90
N HIS A 111 -2.94 17.94 0.15
CA HIS A 111 -3.72 19.06 0.68
C HIS A 111 -2.84 20.20 1.22
N GLU A 112 -1.80 19.86 1.99
CA GLU A 112 -0.92 20.83 2.65
C GLU A 112 0.20 21.33 1.72
N GLN A 113 0.84 20.40 1.01
CA GLN A 113 2.07 20.62 0.25
C GLN A 113 1.85 20.64 -1.28
N GLY A 114 0.65 20.32 -1.75
CA GLY A 114 0.35 20.25 -3.19
C GLY A 114 0.32 21.61 -3.89
N ARG A 115 0.25 22.71 -3.14
CA ARG A 115 0.25 24.07 -3.67
C ARG A 115 1.66 24.59 -3.77
N LYS A 116 2.10 25.03 -4.95
CA LYS A 116 3.41 25.67 -5.13
C LYS A 116 3.52 26.99 -4.36
N ARG A 117 2.44 27.78 -4.32
CA ARG A 117 2.39 29.07 -3.60
C ARG A 117 1.37 28.98 -2.47
N ASN A 118 1.78 29.28 -1.24
CA ASN A 118 0.87 29.29 -0.10
C ASN A 118 0.75 30.70 0.48
N ILE A 119 -0.49 31.16 0.72
CA ILE A 119 -0.74 32.52 1.19
C ILE A 119 -0.52 32.58 2.71
N THR A 120 0.38 33.45 3.17
CA THR A 120 0.66 33.68 4.60
C THR A 120 0.41 35.14 4.99
N ASN A 121 -0.06 35.36 6.22
CA ASN A 121 -0.29 36.70 6.76
C ASN A 121 0.99 37.35 7.32
N SER A 122 2.06 36.58 7.51
CA SER A 122 3.36 37.06 7.97
C SER A 122 4.31 37.24 6.78
N PRO A 123 5.15 38.30 6.73
CA PRO A 123 6.19 38.41 5.74
C PRO A 123 7.16 37.22 5.88
N PRO A 124 7.71 36.70 4.76
CA PRO A 124 8.67 35.60 4.82
C PRO A 124 9.86 36.04 5.67
N THR A 125 10.07 35.38 6.80
CA THR A 125 11.31 35.54 7.57
C THR A 125 12.48 35.08 6.68
N PRO A 126 13.61 35.79 6.69
CA PRO A 126 14.83 35.29 6.06
C PRO A 126 15.12 33.91 6.66
N ARG A 127 15.43 32.93 5.80
CA ARG A 127 15.74 31.56 6.22
C ARG A 127 16.86 31.61 7.28
N SER A 128 16.57 31.16 8.50
CA SER A 128 17.61 30.83 9.47
C SER A 128 18.35 29.59 8.96
N GLU A 129 19.68 29.65 8.90
CA GLU A 129 20.57 28.56 8.47
C GLU A 129 20.69 27.41 9.49
N ASP A 130 19.72 27.22 10.38
CA ASP A 130 19.76 26.12 11.34
C ASP A 130 18.90 24.94 10.88
N GLY A 131 19.59 23.81 10.75
CA GLY A 131 19.16 22.62 10.03
C GLY A 131 17.96 21.88 10.65
N SER A 132 17.32 21.11 9.77
CA SER A 132 16.17 20.24 10.00
C SER A 132 14.79 20.90 9.81
N SER A 133 14.47 21.24 8.57
CA SER A 133 13.09 21.33 8.07
C SER A 133 13.11 21.06 6.56
N GLY A 134 12.41 20.02 6.12
CA GLY A 134 12.46 19.52 4.74
C GLY A 134 12.15 20.60 3.71
N ASP A 135 12.94 20.57 2.63
CA ASP A 135 12.79 21.33 1.39
C ASP A 135 11.39 21.09 0.78
N SER A 136 10.38 21.82 1.29
CA SER A 136 8.99 21.58 0.94
C SER A 136 8.67 22.11 -0.46
N GLY A 137 9.61 22.79 -1.14
CA GLY A 137 9.42 23.40 -2.46
C GLY A 137 8.33 24.49 -2.54
N GLN A 138 7.59 24.74 -1.44
CA GLN A 138 6.51 25.70 -1.37
C GLN A 138 7.04 27.13 -1.17
N LEU A 139 6.52 28.04 -1.98
CA LEU A 139 6.78 29.47 -1.90
C LEU A 139 5.73 30.10 -0.98
N LEU A 140 6.15 30.60 0.17
CA LEU A 140 5.29 31.41 1.04
C LEU A 140 5.16 32.81 0.44
N VAL A 141 3.92 33.22 0.17
CA VAL A 141 3.61 34.51 -0.47
C VAL A 141 2.56 35.26 0.31
N THR A 142 2.65 36.58 0.36
CA THR A 142 1.54 37.41 0.86
C THR A 142 0.38 37.40 -0.14
N ARG A 143 -0.82 37.80 0.28
CA ARG A 143 -1.96 37.97 -0.64
C ARG A 143 -1.63 38.94 -1.78
N SER A 144 -0.94 40.04 -1.48
CA SER A 144 -0.48 40.99 -2.50
C SER A 144 0.54 40.38 -3.45
N GLY A 145 1.46 39.55 -2.96
CA GLY A 145 2.40 38.79 -3.79
C GLY A 145 1.72 37.82 -4.74
N MET A 146 0.68 37.10 -4.25
CA MET A 146 -0.13 36.20 -5.07
C MET A 146 -0.86 36.95 -6.19
N ILE A 147 -1.51 38.08 -5.88
CA ILE A 147 -2.19 38.92 -6.88
C ILE A 147 -1.18 39.50 -7.88
N SER A 148 0.02 39.89 -7.44
CA SER A 148 1.08 40.37 -8.34
C SER A 148 1.51 39.30 -9.35
N TRP A 149 1.70 38.05 -8.89
CA TRP A 149 1.99 36.92 -9.79
C TRP A 149 0.85 36.67 -10.79
N ILE A 150 -0.40 36.73 -10.34
CA ILE A 150 -1.57 36.60 -11.23
C ILE A 150 -1.59 37.75 -12.23
N ARG A 151 -1.34 38.99 -11.81
CA ARG A 151 -1.29 40.17 -12.70
C ARG A 151 -0.20 40.03 -13.76
N GLN A 152 0.99 39.55 -13.39
CA GLN A 152 2.07 39.29 -14.35
C GLN A 152 1.66 38.25 -15.39
N THR A 153 1.02 37.16 -14.94
CA THR A 153 0.52 36.12 -15.82
C THR A 153 -0.60 36.65 -16.72
N TYR A 154 -1.55 37.39 -16.15
CA TYR A 154 -2.67 38.04 -16.85
C TYR A 154 -2.18 38.95 -17.99
N ILE A 155 -1.18 39.80 -17.74
CA ILE A 155 -0.60 40.67 -18.77
C ILE A 155 0.05 39.85 -19.89
N ARG A 156 0.74 38.76 -19.54
CA ARG A 156 1.45 37.90 -20.51
C ARG A 156 0.48 37.06 -21.36
N THR A 157 -0.61 36.57 -20.77
CA THR A 157 -1.60 35.73 -21.45
C THR A 157 -2.73 36.53 -22.10
N ARG A 158 -2.71 37.87 -21.97
CA ARG A 158 -3.76 38.74 -22.52
C ARG A 158 -3.83 38.62 -24.04
N GLY A 159 -4.99 38.23 -24.53
CA GLY A 159 -5.35 38.16 -25.93
C GLY A 159 -6.33 39.27 -26.30
N ARG A 160 -7.54 38.86 -26.72
CA ARG A 160 -8.58 39.77 -27.25
C ARG A 160 -9.61 40.16 -26.17
N GLU A 161 -9.31 39.92 -24.90
CA GLU A 161 -10.27 40.16 -23.82
C GLU A 161 -10.43 41.66 -23.55
N LEU A 162 -11.67 42.08 -23.32
CA LEU A 162 -11.97 43.43 -22.87
C LEU A 162 -11.44 43.63 -21.43
N PRO A 163 -11.05 44.87 -21.06
CA PRO A 163 -10.63 45.18 -19.69
C PRO A 163 -11.62 44.64 -18.65
N GLY A 164 -11.12 44.00 -17.60
CA GLY A 164 -11.94 43.38 -16.55
C GLY A 164 -12.30 41.91 -16.76
N ASN A 165 -11.98 41.34 -17.92
CA ASN A 165 -12.17 39.92 -18.21
C ASN A 165 -10.84 39.20 -18.36
N TYR A 166 -10.82 37.89 -18.09
CA TYR A 166 -9.66 37.03 -18.37
C TYR A 166 -10.06 35.81 -19.21
N ASN A 167 -9.08 35.23 -19.91
CA ASN A 167 -9.30 34.06 -20.75
C ASN A 167 -9.03 32.74 -20.01
N HIS A 168 -9.50 31.64 -20.59
CA HIS A 168 -9.29 30.29 -20.07
C HIS A 168 -7.80 29.89 -20.04
N ILE A 169 -6.96 30.51 -20.89
CA ILE A 169 -5.50 30.29 -20.94
C ILE A 169 -4.84 30.75 -19.64
N LEU A 170 -5.26 31.90 -19.09
CA LEU A 170 -4.76 32.38 -17.79
C LEU A 170 -5.01 31.35 -16.69
N LEU A 171 -6.25 30.85 -16.58
CA LEU A 171 -6.58 29.87 -15.54
C LEU A 171 -5.78 28.58 -15.69
N ALA A 172 -5.57 28.11 -16.93
CA ALA A 172 -4.73 26.95 -17.21
C ALA A 172 -3.29 27.17 -16.75
N GLU A 173 -2.65 28.26 -17.18
CA GLU A 173 -1.26 28.53 -16.82
C GLU A 173 -1.07 28.69 -15.30
N LEU A 174 -1.98 29.41 -14.63
CA LEU A 174 -1.97 29.54 -13.18
C LEU A 174 -2.14 28.17 -12.50
N PHE A 175 -3.08 27.35 -12.97
CA PHE A 175 -3.34 26.04 -12.40
C PHE A 175 -2.13 25.11 -12.53
N HIS A 176 -1.57 24.94 -13.73
CA HIS A 176 -0.44 24.05 -13.96
C HIS A 176 0.80 24.46 -13.15
N GLU A 177 1.06 25.76 -13.03
CA GLU A 177 2.18 26.21 -12.19
C GLU A 177 1.89 25.98 -10.70
N HIS A 178 0.64 26.18 -10.28
CA HIS A 178 0.25 26.04 -8.88
C HIS A 178 0.18 24.58 -8.41
N SER A 179 -0.20 23.64 -9.29
CA SER A 179 -0.34 22.20 -9.03
C SER A 179 0.94 21.40 -9.35
N SER A 180 2.00 22.03 -9.84
CA SER A 180 3.26 21.35 -10.18
C SER A 180 3.82 20.40 -9.09
N PRO A 181 3.63 20.64 -7.77
CA PRO A 181 4.02 19.69 -6.73
C PRO A 181 3.33 18.31 -6.80
N TRP A 182 2.14 18.20 -7.37
CA TRP A 182 1.36 16.96 -7.33
C TRP A 182 2.09 15.77 -7.93
N ARG A 183 2.89 16.01 -8.98
CA ARG A 183 3.62 14.96 -9.70
C ARG A 183 4.63 14.23 -8.81
N HIS A 184 5.43 14.98 -8.05
CA HIS A 184 6.45 14.36 -7.21
C HIS A 184 5.81 13.65 -6.01
N LEU A 185 4.78 14.27 -5.39
CA LEU A 185 4.05 13.67 -4.27
C LEU A 185 3.40 12.34 -4.65
N ALA A 186 2.78 12.28 -5.83
CA ALA A 186 2.15 11.05 -6.31
C ALA A 186 3.19 9.97 -6.67
N ARG A 187 4.31 10.33 -7.30
CA ARG A 187 5.40 9.37 -7.60
C ARG A 187 6.00 8.79 -6.32
N GLU A 188 6.27 9.62 -5.32
CA GLU A 188 6.77 9.19 -4.01
C GLU A 188 5.78 8.24 -3.33
N HIS A 189 4.49 8.58 -3.35
CA HIS A 189 3.44 7.74 -2.76
C HIS A 189 3.33 6.38 -3.45
N VAL A 190 3.29 6.35 -4.78
CA VAL A 190 3.24 5.10 -5.56
C VAL A 190 4.48 4.24 -5.27
N SER A 191 5.67 4.84 -5.20
CA SER A 191 6.90 4.11 -4.82
C SER A 191 6.82 3.52 -3.41
N THR A 192 6.29 4.28 -2.45
CA THR A 192 6.12 3.84 -1.06
C THR A 192 5.16 2.65 -0.95
N ILE A 193 4.06 2.66 -1.71
CA ILE A 193 3.11 1.56 -1.75
C ILE A 193 3.75 0.31 -2.36
N LEU A 194 4.46 0.44 -3.50
CA LEU A 194 5.15 -0.68 -4.13
C LEU A 194 6.19 -1.32 -3.20
N GLU A 195 6.91 -0.52 -2.43
CA GLU A 195 7.84 -1.03 -1.42
C GLU A 195 7.11 -1.79 -0.31
N CYS A 196 6.00 -1.25 0.20
CA CYS A 196 5.17 -1.94 1.20
C CYS A 196 4.67 -3.30 0.67
N VAL A 197 4.21 -3.37 -0.58
CA VAL A 197 3.75 -4.62 -1.21
C VAL A 197 4.92 -5.58 -1.43
N SER A 198 6.08 -5.10 -1.88
CA SER A 198 7.28 -5.94 -2.04
C SER A 198 7.73 -6.57 -0.72
N ILE A 199 7.71 -5.81 0.38
CA ILE A 199 7.99 -6.31 1.73
C ILE A 199 6.92 -7.34 2.13
N TRP A 200 5.65 -7.03 1.91
CA TRP A 200 4.56 -7.95 2.24
C TRP A 200 4.68 -9.29 1.51
N ILE A 201 4.99 -9.28 0.21
CA ILE A 201 5.23 -10.48 -0.60
C ILE A 201 6.37 -11.32 0.00
N ARG A 202 7.50 -10.69 0.36
CA ARG A 202 8.63 -11.38 0.98
C ARG A 202 8.24 -12.08 2.29
N GLU A 203 7.46 -11.42 3.13
CA GLU A 203 6.98 -11.98 4.38
C GLU A 203 5.97 -13.12 4.16
N ALA A 204 5.05 -12.97 3.21
CA ALA A 204 4.08 -14.00 2.84
C ALA A 204 4.80 -15.26 2.32
N VAL A 205 5.75 -15.08 1.39
CA VAL A 205 6.55 -16.18 0.84
C VAL A 205 7.46 -16.81 1.92
N SER A 206 8.02 -16.03 2.83
CA SER A 206 8.78 -16.60 3.95
C SER A 206 7.95 -17.42 4.92
N THR A 207 6.65 -17.12 5.04
CA THR A 207 5.76 -17.79 5.99
C THR A 207 5.15 -19.05 5.38
N LEU A 208 4.77 -19.00 4.11
CA LEU A 208 4.08 -20.11 3.44
C LEU A 208 5.04 -21.21 2.96
N PHE A 209 6.30 -20.87 2.67
CA PHE A 209 7.27 -21.77 2.03
C PHE A 209 8.46 -22.05 2.97
N HIS A 210 8.55 -23.29 3.45
CA HIS A 210 9.60 -23.75 4.37
C HIS A 210 10.93 -24.06 3.66
N GLU A 211 10.88 -24.53 2.40
CA GLU A 211 12.08 -24.86 1.65
C GLU A 211 12.80 -23.59 1.13
N ASP A 212 14.08 -23.43 1.47
CA ASP A 212 14.87 -22.22 1.16
C ASP A 212 15.04 -21.97 -0.35
N ARG A 213 15.17 -23.02 -1.14
CA ARG A 213 15.26 -22.90 -2.61
C ARG A 213 13.94 -22.41 -3.18
N LEU A 214 12.86 -23.11 -2.86
CA LEU A 214 11.50 -22.76 -3.29
C LEU A 214 11.13 -21.32 -2.88
N ARG A 215 11.42 -20.93 -1.64
CA ARG A 215 11.19 -19.57 -1.13
C ARG A 215 11.92 -18.52 -1.98
N ARG A 216 13.18 -18.76 -2.35
CA ARG A 216 13.96 -17.84 -3.20
C ARG A 216 13.39 -17.77 -4.61
N ASP A 217 13.10 -18.90 -5.24
CA ASP A 217 12.58 -18.96 -6.60
C ASP A 217 11.20 -18.31 -6.71
N ILE A 218 10.28 -18.64 -5.80
CA ILE A 218 8.94 -18.01 -5.75
C ILE A 218 9.04 -16.53 -5.44
N ASN A 219 9.89 -16.11 -4.50
CA ASN A 219 10.05 -14.69 -4.23
C ASN A 219 10.60 -13.95 -5.46
N SER A 220 11.60 -14.50 -6.17
CA SER A 220 12.11 -13.90 -7.42
C SER A 220 10.98 -13.72 -8.42
N TYR A 221 10.22 -14.79 -8.67
CA TYR A 221 9.07 -14.76 -9.57
C TYR A 221 8.04 -13.69 -9.18
N CYS A 222 7.64 -13.64 -7.90
CA CYS A 222 6.68 -12.65 -7.42
C CYS A 222 7.19 -11.21 -7.53
N GLN A 223 8.49 -10.95 -7.31
CA GLN A 223 9.06 -9.61 -7.48
C GLN A 223 9.13 -9.21 -8.96
N GLU A 224 9.45 -10.15 -9.86
CA GLU A 224 9.43 -9.91 -11.30
C GLU A 224 8.01 -9.55 -11.79
N GLN A 225 6.98 -10.25 -11.29
CA GLN A 225 5.58 -9.89 -11.56
C GLN A 225 5.21 -8.52 -10.99
N LEU A 226 5.63 -8.21 -9.75
CA LEU A 226 5.39 -6.90 -9.15
C LEU A 226 6.05 -5.76 -9.96
N ASP A 227 7.17 -6.01 -10.63
CA ASP A 227 7.79 -5.03 -11.52
C ASP A 227 6.99 -4.80 -12.81
N LEU A 228 6.24 -5.79 -13.30
CA LEU A 228 5.27 -5.57 -14.37
C LEU A 228 4.12 -4.68 -13.90
N TYR A 229 3.62 -4.92 -12.68
CA TYR A 229 2.57 -4.10 -12.07
C TYR A 229 3.04 -2.67 -11.84
N ARG A 230 4.28 -2.48 -11.38
CA ARG A 230 4.95 -1.17 -11.30
C ARG A 230 4.93 -0.44 -12.64
N LYS A 231 5.27 -1.11 -13.75
CA LYS A 231 5.26 -0.49 -15.09
C LYS A 231 3.86 -0.03 -15.49
N SER A 232 2.84 -0.84 -15.24
CA SER A 232 1.43 -0.50 -15.51
C SER A 232 0.94 0.66 -14.64
N ALA A 233 1.26 0.64 -13.34
CA ALA A 233 0.92 1.71 -12.41
C ALA A 233 1.57 3.05 -12.79
N ILE A 234 2.85 3.05 -13.15
CA ILE A 234 3.55 4.27 -13.61
C ILE A 234 2.95 4.79 -14.92
N ARG A 235 2.56 3.90 -15.84
CA ARG A 235 1.91 4.29 -17.09
C ARG A 235 0.57 4.98 -16.86
N GLU A 236 -0.27 4.42 -16.00
CA GLU A 236 -1.55 5.05 -15.61
C GLU A 236 -1.33 6.39 -14.91
N LEU A 237 -0.33 6.48 -14.02
CA LEU A 237 0.00 7.73 -13.36
C LEU A 237 0.40 8.82 -14.36
N GLU A 238 1.16 8.45 -15.40
CA GLU A 238 1.53 9.39 -16.47
C GLU A 238 0.32 9.81 -17.32
N GLN A 239 -0.65 8.92 -17.54
CA GLN A 239 -1.93 9.29 -18.20
C GLN A 239 -2.70 10.32 -17.37
N ILE A 240 -2.77 10.13 -16.04
CA ILE A 240 -3.38 11.12 -15.13
C ILE A 240 -2.65 12.47 -15.24
N PHE A 241 -1.31 12.48 -15.29
CA PHE A 241 -0.57 13.74 -15.46
C PHE A 241 -0.84 14.40 -16.81
N GLN A 242 -0.97 13.63 -17.89
CA GLN A 242 -1.34 14.15 -19.20
C GLN A 242 -2.75 14.75 -19.19
N ASP A 243 -3.68 14.19 -18.42
CA ASP A 243 -5.02 14.75 -18.26
C ASP A 243 -4.99 16.07 -17.48
N GLU A 244 -4.16 16.17 -16.43
CA GLU A 244 -3.97 17.40 -15.65
C GLU A 244 -3.20 18.51 -16.40
N ASP A 245 -2.48 18.17 -17.49
CA ASP A 245 -1.82 19.13 -18.40
C ASP A 245 -2.77 19.73 -19.43
N ARG A 246 -3.98 19.18 -19.58
CA ARG A 246 -4.99 19.75 -20.47
C ARG A 246 -5.67 20.94 -19.83
N HIS A 247 -6.44 21.67 -20.62
CA HIS A 247 -7.18 22.81 -20.13
C HIS A 247 -8.13 22.44 -18.98
N PRO A 248 -8.18 23.25 -17.91
CA PRO A 248 -9.11 23.08 -16.81
C PRO A 248 -10.57 22.96 -17.25
N ILE A 249 -11.21 21.84 -16.91
CA ILE A 249 -12.63 21.60 -17.13
C ILE A 249 -13.25 20.94 -15.91
N THR A 250 -14.47 21.34 -15.54
CA THR A 250 -15.19 20.71 -14.43
C THR A 250 -16.69 20.81 -14.63
N TYR A 251 -17.38 19.69 -14.37
CA TYR A 251 -18.85 19.60 -14.30
C TYR A 251 -19.34 19.53 -12.85
N ASN A 252 -18.43 19.72 -11.89
CA ASN A 252 -18.75 19.62 -10.48
C ASN A 252 -19.40 20.93 -10.00
N HIS A 253 -20.64 20.85 -9.51
CA HIS A 253 -21.40 21.99 -8.96
C HIS A 253 -20.66 22.73 -7.83
N TYR A 254 -19.79 22.04 -7.08
CA TYR A 254 -18.95 22.68 -6.06
C TYR A 254 -18.06 23.80 -6.61
N TYR A 255 -17.67 23.77 -7.90
CA TYR A 255 -16.92 24.87 -8.50
C TYR A 255 -17.75 26.18 -8.49
N ALA A 256 -18.98 26.12 -9.01
CA ALA A 256 -19.88 27.28 -9.04
C ALA A 256 -20.19 27.78 -7.62
N ASP A 257 -20.46 26.87 -6.68
CA ASP A 257 -20.71 27.22 -5.28
C ASP A 257 -19.49 27.90 -4.64
N ASN A 258 -18.27 27.41 -4.91
CA ASN A 258 -17.05 27.98 -4.36
C ASN A 258 -16.79 29.39 -4.93
N ILE A 259 -17.09 29.63 -6.20
CA ILE A 259 -16.98 30.96 -6.83
C ILE A 259 -18.01 31.92 -6.24
N GLN A 260 -19.28 31.50 -6.13
CA GLN A 260 -20.32 32.33 -5.52
C GLN A 260 -19.96 32.69 -4.08
N LYS A 261 -19.49 31.71 -3.28
CA LYS A 261 -19.02 31.96 -1.92
C LYS A 261 -17.87 32.96 -1.89
N ALA A 262 -16.87 32.81 -2.75
CA ALA A 262 -15.74 33.75 -2.83
C ALA A 262 -16.21 35.18 -3.16
N ARG A 263 -17.11 35.34 -4.14
CA ARG A 263 -17.70 36.63 -4.50
C ARG A 263 -18.49 37.25 -3.35
N HIS A 264 -19.35 36.46 -2.69
CA HIS A 264 -20.13 36.93 -1.55
C HIS A 264 -19.25 37.33 -0.36
N THR A 265 -18.20 36.56 -0.06
CA THR A 265 -17.25 36.91 1.00
C THR A 265 -16.53 38.22 0.68
N SER A 266 -16.04 38.40 -0.55
CA SER A 266 -15.40 39.65 -0.97
C SER A 266 -16.36 40.86 -0.88
N GLN A 267 -17.59 40.72 -1.38
CA GLN A 267 -18.61 41.77 -1.29
C GLN A 267 -18.96 42.11 0.16
N LYS A 268 -19.07 41.09 1.02
CA LYS A 268 -19.34 41.26 2.45
C LYS A 268 -18.19 42.00 3.14
N GLU A 269 -16.94 41.63 2.88
CA GLU A 269 -15.75 42.31 3.41
C GLU A 269 -15.72 43.78 2.99
N LEU A 270 -16.00 44.08 1.71
CA LEU A 270 -16.10 45.46 1.22
C LEU A 270 -17.21 46.25 1.92
N LEU A 271 -18.37 45.63 2.15
CA LEU A 271 -19.49 46.24 2.85
C LEU A 271 -19.13 46.53 4.32
N GLU A 272 -18.59 45.54 5.04
CA GLU A 272 -18.17 45.68 6.43
C GLU A 272 -17.10 46.76 6.60
N ASN A 273 -16.10 46.81 5.72
CA ASN A 273 -15.06 47.84 5.73
C ASN A 273 -15.62 49.25 5.47
N SER A 274 -16.65 49.36 4.63
CA SER A 274 -17.32 50.65 4.34
C SER A 274 -18.28 51.07 5.45
N LEU A 275 -18.92 50.10 6.12
CA LEU A 275 -19.69 50.36 7.32
C LEU A 275 -18.80 50.78 8.49
N ALA A 276 -17.60 50.20 8.62
CA ALA A 276 -16.64 50.52 9.67
C ALA A 276 -16.02 51.92 9.48
N SER A 277 -15.68 52.31 8.24
CA SER A 277 -15.18 53.67 7.94
C SER A 277 -16.22 54.75 8.26
N ILE A 278 -17.50 54.41 8.20
CA ILE A 278 -18.61 55.36 8.43
C ILE A 278 -19.14 55.31 9.87
N SER A 279 -19.12 54.15 10.54
CA SER A 279 -19.60 53.96 11.92
C SER A 279 -18.86 54.75 12.99
N GLY A 280 -17.69 55.33 12.67
CA GLY A 280 -17.06 56.36 13.51
C GLY A 280 -17.88 57.65 13.63
N ARG A 281 -18.96 57.79 12.84
CA ARG A 281 -19.97 58.86 12.89
C ARG A 281 -21.30 58.20 13.28
N ASN A 282 -21.97 58.64 14.35
CA ASN A 282 -23.28 58.12 14.78
C ASN A 282 -24.23 57.92 13.58
N MET A 283 -24.40 56.66 13.16
CA MET A 283 -25.17 56.29 11.97
C MET A 283 -26.66 56.23 12.30
N HIS A 284 -27.42 57.17 11.77
CA HIS A 284 -28.87 57.10 11.70
C HIS A 284 -29.26 56.69 10.27
N LEU A 285 -29.58 55.41 10.06
CA LEU A 285 -30.03 54.86 8.77
C LEU A 285 -31.30 55.55 8.19
N GLY A 286 -31.97 56.38 8.98
CA GLY A 286 -33.04 57.27 8.52
C GLY A 286 -32.57 58.45 7.66
N ASP A 287 -31.34 58.94 7.84
CA ASP A 287 -30.81 60.10 7.11
C ASP A 287 -30.41 59.73 5.67
N SER A 288 -31.00 60.43 4.71
CA SER A 288 -30.73 60.24 3.28
C SER A 288 -29.30 60.61 2.90
N ASN A 289 -28.67 61.55 3.61
CA ASN A 289 -27.30 61.99 3.33
C ASN A 289 -26.29 60.93 3.75
N GLN A 290 -26.50 60.28 4.90
CA GLN A 290 -25.65 59.18 5.37
C GLN A 290 -25.76 57.95 4.45
N ARG A 291 -26.96 57.64 3.94
CA ARG A 291 -27.15 56.60 2.92
C ARG A 291 -26.38 56.90 1.64
N GLN A 292 -26.40 58.14 1.16
CA GLN A 292 -25.66 58.53 -0.03
C GLN A 292 -24.13 58.48 0.18
N LEU A 293 -23.65 58.85 1.37
CA LEU A 293 -22.23 58.73 1.72
C LEU A 293 -21.75 57.27 1.72
N LEU A 294 -22.56 56.35 2.25
CA LEU A 294 -22.28 54.91 2.20
C LEU A 294 -22.26 54.39 0.75
N VAL A 295 -23.23 54.79 -0.07
CA VAL A 295 -23.28 54.41 -1.49
C VAL A 295 -22.05 54.94 -2.24
N ASN A 296 -21.65 56.18 -2.00
CA ASN A 296 -20.48 56.78 -2.66
C ASN A 296 -19.16 56.12 -2.20
N ASP A 297 -19.02 55.79 -0.91
CA ASP A 297 -17.85 55.07 -0.39
C ASP A 297 -17.77 53.66 -1.00
N LEU A 298 -18.89 52.94 -1.07
CA LEU A 298 -18.97 51.63 -1.75
C LEU A 298 -18.63 51.74 -3.24
N GLN A 299 -19.21 52.73 -3.94
CA GLN A 299 -19.00 52.92 -5.37
C GLN A 299 -17.54 53.27 -5.69
N SER A 300 -16.89 54.09 -4.86
CA SER A 300 -15.47 54.41 -5.02
C SER A 300 -14.56 53.21 -4.77
N LYS A 301 -14.92 52.28 -3.89
CA LYS A 301 -14.16 51.03 -3.66
C LYS A 301 -14.42 49.96 -4.71
N LEU A 302 -15.58 49.98 -5.35
CA LEU A 302 -15.95 49.05 -6.44
C LEU A 302 -15.33 49.44 -7.79
N CYS A 303 -14.87 50.67 -7.96
CA CYS A 303 -14.54 51.24 -9.27
C CYS A 303 -13.15 51.89 -9.27
N VAL A 304 -12.05 51.12 -9.28
CA VAL A 304 -10.71 51.73 -9.41
C VAL A 304 -9.72 51.00 -10.31
N ASP A 305 -9.82 49.69 -10.56
CA ASP A 305 -8.92 49.02 -11.51
C ASP A 305 -9.56 47.75 -12.07
N MET A 306 -9.96 47.78 -13.34
CA MET A 306 -10.56 46.62 -14.01
C MET A 306 -9.59 45.43 -14.08
N ASP A 307 -8.29 45.68 -14.23
CA ASP A 307 -7.29 44.61 -14.26
C ASP A 307 -7.08 44.01 -12.87
N GLN A 308 -7.15 44.81 -11.80
CA GLN A 308 -7.16 44.31 -10.42
C GLN A 308 -8.37 43.39 -10.18
N GLN A 309 -9.58 43.83 -10.59
CA GLN A 309 -10.79 43.02 -10.45
C GLN A 309 -10.67 41.69 -11.21
N ALA A 310 -10.13 41.71 -12.43
CA ALA A 310 -9.89 40.49 -13.20
C ALA A 310 -8.92 39.53 -12.48
N CYS A 311 -7.86 40.06 -11.85
CA CYS A 311 -6.89 39.26 -11.10
C CYS A 311 -7.50 38.63 -9.83
N GLU A 312 -8.35 39.38 -9.11
CA GLU A 312 -9.05 38.87 -7.92
C GLU A 312 -10.05 37.77 -8.28
N GLU A 313 -10.81 37.96 -9.36
CA GLU A 313 -11.73 36.95 -9.89
C GLU A 313 -10.97 35.71 -10.38
N ALA A 314 -9.82 35.87 -11.03
CA ALA A 314 -8.94 34.76 -11.44
C ALA A 314 -8.37 34.01 -10.23
N LEU A 315 -8.03 34.69 -9.12
CA LEU A 315 -7.62 34.03 -7.88
C LEU A 315 -8.76 33.20 -7.26
N ALA A 316 -9.99 33.71 -7.28
CA ALA A 316 -11.17 32.96 -6.85
C ALA A 316 -11.40 31.74 -7.74
N GLY A 317 -11.31 31.92 -9.07
CA GLY A 317 -11.28 30.89 -10.11
C GLY A 317 -10.31 29.76 -9.81
N LEU A 318 -9.04 30.11 -9.65
CA LEU A 318 -7.95 29.20 -9.35
C LEU A 318 -8.20 28.40 -8.08
N ASN A 319 -8.57 29.07 -6.98
CA ASN A 319 -8.81 28.40 -5.69
C ASN A 319 -9.99 27.43 -5.76
N ALA A 320 -11.08 27.83 -6.42
CA ALA A 320 -12.27 27.01 -6.57
C ALA A 320 -11.97 25.76 -7.42
N TYR A 321 -11.30 25.95 -8.57
CA TYR A 321 -10.94 24.84 -9.46
C TYR A 321 -9.92 23.92 -8.81
N TYR A 322 -8.83 24.47 -8.26
CA TYR A 322 -7.77 23.70 -7.59
C TYR A 322 -8.35 22.78 -6.51
N LYS A 323 -9.28 23.28 -5.69
CA LYS A 323 -9.90 22.47 -4.62
C LYS A 323 -10.68 21.26 -5.16
N VAL A 324 -11.35 21.40 -6.31
CA VAL A 324 -12.07 20.29 -6.95
C VAL A 324 -11.09 19.32 -7.59
N ALA A 325 -10.19 19.84 -8.44
CA ALA A 325 -9.20 19.05 -9.16
C ALA A 325 -8.31 18.24 -8.21
N MET A 326 -7.84 18.85 -7.12
CA MET A 326 -6.99 18.18 -6.11
C MET A 326 -7.66 16.95 -5.50
N LYS A 327 -8.96 17.03 -5.18
CA LYS A 327 -9.71 15.89 -4.63
C LYS A 327 -9.82 14.78 -5.65
N THR A 328 -10.19 15.13 -6.89
CA THR A 328 -10.27 14.17 -7.99
C THR A 328 -8.93 13.52 -8.29
N PHE A 329 -7.84 14.29 -8.27
CA PHE A 329 -6.48 13.80 -8.46
C PHE A 329 -6.08 12.77 -7.39
N VAL A 330 -6.30 13.10 -6.12
CA VAL A 330 -6.00 12.18 -5.01
C VAL A 330 -6.78 10.87 -5.15
N ASP A 331 -8.08 10.96 -5.44
CA ASP A 331 -8.94 9.79 -5.64
C ASP A 331 -8.50 8.97 -6.87
N ASN A 332 -8.10 9.63 -7.95
CA ASN A 332 -7.61 8.98 -9.16
C ASN A 332 -6.31 8.22 -8.92
N VAL A 333 -5.33 8.83 -8.23
CA VAL A 333 -4.08 8.13 -7.89
C VAL A 333 -4.38 6.93 -6.99
N CYS A 334 -5.26 7.07 -5.99
CA CYS A 334 -5.58 5.96 -5.11
C CYS A 334 -6.33 4.83 -5.83
N ARG A 335 -7.39 5.14 -6.59
CA ARG A 335 -8.23 4.11 -7.24
C ARG A 335 -7.61 3.57 -8.52
N GLN A 336 -7.12 4.45 -9.39
CA GLN A 336 -6.73 4.07 -10.74
C GLN A 336 -5.29 3.58 -10.80
N VAL A 337 -4.40 4.09 -9.95
CA VAL A 337 -3.00 3.65 -9.92
C VAL A 337 -2.80 2.56 -8.87
N ILE A 338 -3.15 2.85 -7.61
CA ILE A 338 -2.84 1.94 -6.49
C ILE A 338 -3.78 0.73 -6.47
N GLU A 339 -5.10 0.95 -6.37
CA GLU A 339 -6.04 -0.16 -6.27
C GLU A 339 -6.04 -1.02 -7.53
N ARG A 340 -6.13 -0.39 -8.72
CA ARG A 340 -6.25 -1.13 -9.99
C ARG A 340 -4.98 -1.87 -10.39
N HIS A 341 -3.81 -1.23 -10.33
CA HIS A 341 -2.59 -1.80 -10.93
C HIS A 341 -1.64 -2.43 -9.92
N ILE A 342 -1.77 -2.15 -8.62
CA ILE A 342 -0.87 -2.70 -7.60
C ILE A 342 -1.60 -3.71 -6.72
N LEU A 343 -2.76 -3.34 -6.17
CA LEU A 343 -3.45 -4.17 -5.17
C LEU A 343 -4.37 -5.24 -5.78
N ALA A 344 -5.25 -4.86 -6.71
CA ALA A 344 -6.18 -5.80 -7.33
C ALA A 344 -5.50 -7.05 -7.92
N PRO A 345 -4.37 -6.95 -8.65
CA PRO A 345 -3.72 -8.12 -9.23
C PRO A 345 -2.74 -8.84 -8.27
N LEU A 346 -2.60 -8.38 -7.02
CA LEU A 346 -1.68 -8.98 -6.04
C LEU A 346 -1.95 -10.47 -5.77
N PRO A 347 -3.20 -10.95 -5.61
CA PRO A 347 -3.45 -12.37 -5.38
C PRO A 347 -3.11 -13.22 -6.61
N GLU A 348 -3.27 -12.63 -7.80
CA GLU A 348 -3.01 -13.28 -9.09
C GLU A 348 -1.51 -13.43 -9.40
N ILE A 349 -0.63 -12.76 -8.64
CA ILE A 349 0.83 -12.91 -8.78
C ILE A 349 1.23 -14.39 -8.73
N PHE A 350 0.68 -15.15 -7.78
CA PHE A 350 0.98 -16.57 -7.66
C PHE A 350 -0.27 -17.35 -7.26
N CYS A 351 -1.06 -17.74 -8.26
CA CYS A 351 -2.31 -18.46 -8.09
C CYS A 351 -2.35 -19.76 -8.91
N PRO A 352 -3.35 -20.64 -8.70
CA PRO A 352 -3.46 -21.91 -9.43
C PRO A 352 -3.40 -21.76 -10.95
N THR A 353 -4.05 -20.73 -11.49
CA THR A 353 -4.03 -20.42 -12.92
C THR A 353 -2.62 -20.09 -13.41
N THR A 354 -1.85 -19.35 -12.63
CA THR A 354 -0.45 -19.03 -12.93
C THR A 354 0.42 -20.29 -12.98
N VAL A 355 0.22 -21.22 -12.04
CA VAL A 355 0.95 -22.50 -12.02
C VAL A 355 0.62 -23.36 -13.24
N LEU A 356 -0.62 -23.33 -13.73
CA LEU A 356 -1.02 -24.03 -14.96
C LEU A 356 -0.32 -23.47 -16.22
N GLN A 357 0.10 -22.20 -16.19
CA GLN A 357 0.78 -21.54 -17.31
C GLN A 357 2.30 -21.76 -17.29
N PHE A 358 2.87 -22.30 -16.21
CA PHE A 358 4.28 -22.62 -16.16
C PHE A 358 4.64 -23.73 -17.15
N SER A 359 5.75 -23.55 -17.84
CA SER A 359 6.37 -24.59 -18.65
C SER A 359 6.83 -25.77 -17.78
N GLU A 360 7.03 -26.94 -18.40
CA GLU A 360 7.56 -28.11 -17.68
C GLU A 360 8.93 -27.83 -17.07
N ASP A 361 9.78 -27.09 -17.79
CA ASP A 361 11.10 -26.67 -17.31
C ASP A 361 11.00 -25.74 -16.09
N GLU A 362 10.06 -24.80 -16.06
CA GLU A 362 9.83 -23.93 -14.91
C GLU A 362 9.31 -24.70 -13.70
N LEU A 363 8.36 -25.62 -13.92
CA LEU A 363 7.84 -26.47 -12.85
C LEU A 363 8.95 -27.34 -12.25
N LEU A 364 9.79 -27.95 -13.09
CA LEU A 364 10.93 -28.73 -12.62
C LEU A 364 11.96 -27.84 -11.91
N ARG A 365 12.26 -26.66 -12.46
CA ARG A 365 13.25 -25.75 -11.88
C ARG A 365 12.84 -25.25 -10.50
N ILE A 366 11.55 -24.95 -10.30
CA ILE A 366 11.05 -24.32 -9.07
C ILE A 366 10.58 -25.36 -8.06
N GLY A 367 9.84 -26.38 -8.49
CA GLY A 367 9.10 -27.29 -7.62
C GLY A 367 9.77 -28.64 -7.33
N SER A 368 10.86 -28.99 -8.02
CA SER A 368 11.57 -30.26 -7.77
C SER A 368 12.27 -30.26 -6.41
N GLU A 369 12.20 -31.40 -5.71
CA GLU A 369 12.93 -31.61 -4.47
C GLU A 369 14.46 -31.55 -4.70
N PRO A 370 15.23 -30.89 -3.82
CA PRO A 370 16.67 -30.97 -3.83
C PRO A 370 17.14 -32.41 -3.61
N GLU A 371 18.22 -32.84 -4.28
CA GLU A 371 18.78 -34.20 -4.13
C GLU A 371 19.06 -34.57 -2.66
N LYS A 372 19.44 -33.58 -1.84
CA LYS A 372 19.65 -33.76 -0.40
C LYS A 372 18.37 -34.13 0.34
N GLU A 373 17.24 -33.49 0.01
CA GLU A 373 15.94 -33.79 0.61
C GLU A 373 15.40 -35.13 0.08
N ILE A 374 15.59 -35.43 -1.21
CA ILE A 374 15.26 -36.75 -1.76
C ILE A 374 16.02 -37.85 -1.00
N ALA A 375 17.33 -37.69 -0.82
CA ALA A 375 18.15 -38.65 -0.08
C ALA A 375 17.76 -38.74 1.40
N ARG A 376 17.37 -37.62 2.03
CA ARG A 376 16.88 -37.59 3.41
C ARG A 376 15.55 -38.34 3.54
N ARG A 377 14.59 -38.09 2.64
CA ARG A 377 13.28 -38.76 2.57
C ARG A 377 13.47 -40.27 2.46
N GLN A 378 14.29 -40.71 1.52
CA GLN A 378 14.59 -42.14 1.32
C GLN A 378 15.18 -42.80 2.58
N ARG A 379 16.08 -42.12 3.30
CA ARG A 379 16.65 -42.63 4.55
C ARG A 379 15.61 -42.71 5.67
N LEU A 380 14.76 -41.69 5.80
CA LEU A 380 13.70 -41.65 6.81
C LEU A 380 12.64 -42.73 6.52
N GLU A 381 12.20 -42.87 5.27
CA GLU A 381 11.25 -43.90 4.84
C GLU A 381 11.80 -45.31 5.09
N ALA A 382 13.04 -45.58 4.69
CA ALA A 382 13.69 -46.87 4.93
C ALA A 382 13.79 -47.18 6.43
N SER A 383 14.15 -46.17 7.24
CA SER A 383 14.27 -46.33 8.70
C SER A 383 12.92 -46.54 9.37
N ALA A 384 11.90 -45.78 8.99
CA ALA A 384 10.53 -45.93 9.48
C ALA A 384 9.94 -47.29 9.10
N GLN A 385 10.16 -47.76 7.87
CA GLN A 385 9.71 -49.08 7.42
C GLN A 385 10.42 -50.22 8.16
N GLY A 386 11.73 -50.07 8.42
CA GLY A 386 12.48 -50.98 9.27
C GLY A 386 11.89 -51.06 10.69
N LEU A 387 11.66 -49.92 11.34
CA LEU A 387 11.07 -49.85 12.68
C LEU A 387 9.65 -50.42 12.73
N ARG A 388 8.80 -50.15 11.73
CA ARG A 388 7.45 -50.75 11.62
C ARG A 388 7.51 -52.27 11.55
N SER A 389 8.46 -52.80 10.76
CA SER A 389 8.66 -54.24 10.61
C SER A 389 9.12 -54.87 11.94
N SER A 390 10.11 -54.27 12.61
CA SER A 390 10.56 -54.72 13.94
C SER A 390 9.44 -54.67 14.98
N LEU A 391 8.59 -53.64 14.96
CA LEU A 391 7.47 -53.52 15.89
C LEU A 391 6.44 -54.65 15.68
N LEU A 392 6.16 -55.00 14.42
CA LEU A 392 5.30 -56.14 14.07
C LEU A 392 5.88 -57.48 14.53
N GLU A 393 7.20 -57.69 14.38
CA GLU A 393 7.88 -58.90 14.88
C GLU A 393 7.83 -58.99 16.41
N LEU A 394 8.10 -57.88 17.11
CA LEU A 394 8.05 -57.81 18.57
C LEU A 394 6.63 -57.98 19.12
N GLN A 395 5.59 -57.66 18.34
CA GLN A 395 4.20 -57.96 18.70
C GLN A 395 3.88 -59.45 18.58
N ARG A 396 4.41 -60.12 17.55
CA ARG A 396 4.25 -61.58 17.36
C ARG A 396 5.01 -62.41 18.39
N LEU A 397 6.09 -61.88 18.96
CA LEU A 397 6.86 -62.55 20.02
C LEU A 397 6.22 -62.41 21.42
N SER A 398 5.25 -61.51 21.59
CA SER A 398 4.61 -61.21 22.88
C SER A 398 3.17 -61.70 23.01
N GLY A 399 2.64 -62.37 21.99
CA GLY A 399 1.35 -63.06 22.01
C GLY A 399 1.56 -64.52 21.70
#